data_AF-A0A7S1QDJ7-F1
#
_entry.id   AF-A0A7S1QDJ7-F1
#
_cell.length_a   1.000
_cell.length_b   1.000
_cell.length_c   1.000
_cell.angle_alpha   90.00
_cell.angle_beta   90.00
_cell.angle_gamma   90.00
#
_symmetry.space_group_name_H-M   'P 1'
#
loop_
_entity.id
_entity.type
_entity.pdbx_description
1 polymer ?
#
loop_
_entity_poly.entity_id
_entity_poly.type
_entity_poly.pdbx_seq_one_letter_code
_entity_poly.pdbx_strand_id
1 'polypeptide(L)'
;IISRRRILILGSICQGLITVTLGLVTWWVPMILLRGLNGVMLASLRPVCMGIVADTTSEENRGKVYGFIQLAMQLGMFVSTMTTTPLSTHTILGFYGWRVAFVIVGLLGVSVGTLA
;
A
#
# COMPACT_ATOMS: atom_id res chain seq x y z
N ILE A 1 21.21 -4.99 13.78
CA ILE A 1 19.98 -5.76 13.44
C ILE A 1 18.86 -4.75 13.22
N ILE A 2 18.34 -4.63 12.01
CA ILE A 2 17.31 -3.62 11.68
C ILE A 2 16.02 -3.97 12.43
N SER A 3 15.43 -3.00 13.15
CA SER A 3 14.14 -3.21 13.82
C SER A 3 13.04 -3.43 12.78
N ARG A 4 12.18 -4.44 13.00
CA ARG A 4 11.04 -4.78 12.12
C ARG A 4 10.17 -3.57 11.80
N ARG A 5 10.05 -2.63 12.75
CA ARG A 5 9.37 -1.33 12.55
C ARG A 5 10.01 -0.48 11.45
N ARG A 6 11.35 -0.39 11.39
CA ARG A 6 12.04 0.37 10.32
C ARG A 6 11.87 -0.27 8.95
N ILE A 7 11.83 -1.61 8.88
CA ILE A 7 11.55 -2.34 7.64
C ILE A 7 10.14 -2.03 7.15
N LEU A 8 9.16 -1.99 8.05
CA LEU A 8 7.78 -1.63 7.73
C LEU A 8 7.70 -0.19 7.20
N ILE A 9 8.28 0.78 7.90
CA ILE A 9 8.27 2.20 7.50
C ILE A 9 8.92 2.39 6.13
N LEU A 10 10.12 1.85 5.94
CA LEU A 10 10.84 1.97 4.67
C LEU A 10 10.08 1.29 3.53
N GLY A 11 9.52 0.10 3.78
CA GLY A 11 8.73 -0.63 2.81
C GLY A 11 7.47 0.14 2.39
N SER A 12 6.77 0.75 3.35
CA SER A 12 5.57 1.55 3.09
C SER A 12 5.87 2.83 2.29
N ILE A 13 6.95 3.55 2.64
CA ILE A 13 7.38 4.74 1.88
C ILE A 13 7.79 4.35 0.46
N CYS A 14 8.62 3.31 0.31
CA CYS A 14 9.03 2.80 -1.00
C CYS A 14 7.82 2.37 -1.85
N GLN A 15 6.88 1.63 -1.27
CA GLN A 15 5.65 1.21 -1.95
C GLN A 15 4.82 2.42 -2.40
N GLY A 16 4.67 3.44 -1.55
CA GLY A 16 4.00 4.69 -1.89
C GLY A 16 4.66 5.42 -3.06
N LEU A 17 5.99 5.59 -3.03
CA LEU A 17 6.76 6.23 -4.10
C LEU A 17 6.66 5.48 -5.44
N ILE A 18 6.72 4.15 -5.42
CA ILE A 18 6.53 3.32 -6.61
C ILE A 18 5.13 3.51 -7.18
N THR A 19 4.12 3.61 -6.32
CA THR A 19 2.71 3.80 -6.71
C THR A 19 2.49 5.17 -7.35
N VAL A 20 3.09 6.24 -6.81
CA VAL A 20 3.09 7.56 -7.45
C VAL A 20 3.77 7.51 -8.81
N THR A 21 4.94 6.88 -8.90
CA THR A 21 5.71 6.76 -10.15
C THR A 21 4.92 6.00 -11.22
N LEU A 22 4.17 4.96 -10.84
CA LEU A 22 3.27 4.22 -11.73
C LEU A 22 2.16 5.09 -12.35
N GLY A 23 1.70 6.14 -11.67
CA GLY A 23 0.72 7.08 -12.21
C GLY A 23 1.31 8.03 -13.26
N LEU A 24 2.63 8.27 -13.22
CA LEU A 24 3.34 9.20 -14.11
C LEU A 24 3.92 8.50 -15.35
N VAL A 25 4.21 7.20 -15.25
CA VAL A 25 4.83 6.43 -16.34
C VAL A 25 3.83 6.16 -17.47
N THR A 26 4.29 6.44 -18.69
CA THR A 26 3.53 6.23 -19.93
C THR A 26 4.03 5.04 -20.75
N TRP A 27 5.28 4.61 -20.54
CA TRP A 27 5.93 3.54 -21.29
C TRP A 27 5.68 2.16 -20.66
N TRP A 28 5.43 1.15 -21.50
CA TRP A 28 5.01 -0.19 -21.07
C TRP A 28 6.10 -0.97 -20.29
N VAL A 29 7.36 -0.93 -20.74
CA VAL A 29 8.47 -1.65 -20.10
C VAL A 29 8.70 -1.19 -18.64
N PRO A 30 8.93 0.10 -18.34
CA PRO A 30 9.09 0.54 -16.96
C PRO A 30 7.83 0.33 -16.12
N MET A 31 6.65 0.36 -16.72
CA MET A 31 5.39 0.08 -16.01
C MET A 31 5.34 -1.37 -15.50
N ILE A 32 5.76 -2.36 -16.29
CA ILE A 32 5.83 -3.76 -15.86
C ILE A 32 6.82 -3.95 -14.72
N LEU A 33 8.01 -3.36 -14.84
CA LEU A 33 9.05 -3.44 -13.80
C LEU A 33 8.55 -2.82 -12.48
N LEU A 34 7.92 -1.65 -12.54
CA LEU A 34 7.36 -0.99 -11.36
C LEU A 34 6.21 -1.78 -10.74
N ARG A 35 5.38 -2.46 -11.55
CA ARG A 35 4.33 -3.36 -11.02
C ARG A 35 4.91 -4.57 -10.32
N GLY A 36 5.96 -5.18 -10.88
CA GLY A 36 6.70 -6.25 -10.23
C GLY A 36 7.27 -5.78 -8.88
N LEU A 37 7.93 -4.63 -8.86
CA LEU A 37 8.50 -4.06 -7.64
C LEU A 37 7.43 -3.72 -6.59
N ASN A 38 6.30 -3.14 -7.01
CA ASN A 38 5.17 -2.86 -6.14
C ASN A 38 4.62 -4.15 -5.49
N GLY A 39 4.51 -5.24 -6.26
CA GLY A 39 4.11 -6.55 -5.76
C GLY A 39 5.08 -7.12 -4.73
N VAL A 40 6.39 -6.99 -4.96
CA VAL A 40 7.42 -7.41 -3.99
C VAL A 40 7.28 -6.63 -2.67
N MET A 41 7.11 -5.32 -2.74
CA MET A 41 6.92 -4.49 -1.54
C MET A 41 5.66 -4.91 -0.77
N LEU A 42 4.53 -5.05 -1.47
CA LEU A 42 3.26 -5.46 -0.85
C LEU A 42 3.35 -6.85 -0.19
N ALA A 43 4.00 -7.80 -0.84
CA ALA A 43 4.22 -9.15 -0.31
C ALA A 43 5.10 -9.14 0.95
N SER A 44 6.09 -8.24 1.00
CA SER A 44 7.02 -8.12 2.14
C SER A 44 6.40 -7.46 3.39
N LEU A 45 5.47 -6.51 3.20
CA LEU A 45 4.88 -5.74 4.31
C LEU A 45 3.98 -6.62 5.20
N ARG A 46 3.25 -7.56 4.61
CA ARG A 46 2.30 -8.43 5.33
C ARG A 46 2.98 -9.28 6.41
N PRO A 47 4.02 -10.08 6.13
CA PRO A 47 4.69 -10.88 7.16
C PRO A 47 5.42 -10.02 8.19
N VAL A 48 5.96 -8.85 7.81
CA VAL A 48 6.60 -7.92 8.76
C VAL A 48 5.57 -7.39 9.76
N CYS A 49 4.39 -6.98 9.31
CA CYS A 49 3.29 -6.54 10.17
C CYS A 49 2.85 -7.65 11.14
N MET A 50 2.62 -8.86 10.63
CA MET A 50 2.24 -10.00 11.47
C MET A 50 3.33 -10.38 12.47
N GLY A 51 4.61 -10.29 12.08
CA GLY A 51 5.74 -10.55 12.97
C GLY A 51 5.86 -9.52 14.10
N ILE A 52 5.60 -8.23 13.84
CA ILE A 52 5.58 -7.20 14.89
C ILE A 52 4.47 -7.49 15.89
N VAL A 53 3.27 -7.80 15.41
CA VAL A 53 2.11 -8.10 16.27
C VAL A 53 2.33 -9.36 17.09
N ALA A 54 2.99 -10.37 16.50
CA ALA A 54 3.37 -11.57 17.22
C ALA A 54 4.31 -11.24 18.39
N ASP A 55 5.30 -10.37 18.19
CA ASP A 55 6.24 -9.99 19.25
C ASP A 55 5.60 -9.11 20.33
N THR A 56 4.64 -8.26 19.98
CA THR A 56 4.06 -7.26 20.91
C THR A 56 2.81 -7.73 21.65
N THR A 57 2.18 -8.82 21.22
CA THR A 57 0.87 -9.26 21.75
C THR A 57 0.98 -10.63 22.41
N SER A 58 0.35 -10.78 23.58
CA SER A 58 0.21 -12.08 24.26
C SER A 58 -0.62 -13.06 23.44
N GLU A 59 -0.37 -14.36 23.61
CA GLU A 59 -1.02 -15.42 22.81
C GLU A 59 -2.56 -15.40 22.92
N GLU A 60 -3.09 -15.07 24.10
CA GLU A 60 -4.52 -14.94 24.36
C GLU A 60 -5.20 -13.83 23.52
N ASN A 61 -4.49 -12.72 23.26
CA ASN A 61 -5.03 -11.57 22.53
C ASN A 61 -4.60 -11.52 21.07
N ARG A 62 -3.62 -12.34 20.65
CA ARG A 62 -3.04 -12.33 19.31
C ARG A 62 -4.09 -12.59 18.22
N GLY A 63 -5.03 -13.50 18.47
CA GLY A 63 -6.15 -13.76 17.56
C GLY A 63 -7.08 -12.55 17.34
N LYS A 64 -7.38 -11.80 18.41
CA LYS A 64 -8.19 -10.57 18.32
C LYS A 64 -7.46 -9.50 17.50
N VAL A 65 -6.17 -9.29 17.77
CA VAL A 65 -5.38 -8.28 17.05
C VAL A 65 -5.24 -8.62 15.56
N TYR A 66 -5.00 -9.89 15.21
CA TYR A 66 -5.01 -10.32 13.81
C TYR A 66 -6.37 -10.14 13.13
N GLY A 67 -7.47 -10.38 13.85
CA GLY A 67 -8.82 -10.09 13.37
C GLY A 67 -9.01 -8.61 13.02
N PHE A 68 -8.58 -7.70 13.90
CA PHE A 68 -8.63 -6.25 13.64
C PHE A 68 -7.77 -5.83 12.44
N ILE A 69 -6.57 -6.39 12.31
CA ILE A 69 -5.69 -6.11 11.15
C ILE A 69 -6.35 -6.57 9.86
N GLN A 70 -6.92 -7.78 9.83
CA GLN A 70 -7.62 -8.29 8.66
C GLN A 70 -8.84 -7.42 8.32
N LEU A 71 -9.61 -6.97 9.31
CA LEU A 71 -10.73 -6.06 9.13
C LEU A 71 -10.27 -4.72 8.53
N ALA A 72 -9.19 -4.13 9.04
CA ALA A 72 -8.61 -2.91 8.49
C ALA A 72 -8.16 -3.09 7.03
N MET A 73 -7.54 -4.24 6.69
CA MET A 73 -7.16 -4.56 5.32
C MET A 73 -8.38 -4.65 4.39
N GLN A 74 -9.45 -5.34 4.81
CA GLN A 74 -10.67 -5.47 4.02
C GLN A 74 -11.39 -4.14 3.85
N LEU A 75 -11.46 -3.31 4.89
CA LEU A 75 -12.00 -1.96 4.80
C LEU A 75 -11.20 -1.10 3.81
N GLY A 76 -9.88 -1.14 3.88
CA GLY A 76 -9.02 -0.44 2.91
C GLY A 76 -9.27 -0.89 1.47
N MET A 77 -9.37 -2.20 1.23
CA MET A 77 -9.71 -2.75 -0.09
C MET A 77 -11.10 -2.31 -0.56
N PHE A 78 -12.09 -2.33 0.33
CA PHE A 78 -13.45 -1.89 0.01
C PHE A 78 -13.49 -0.42 -0.40
N VAL A 79 -12.94 0.48 0.43
CA VAL A 79 -12.89 1.92 0.15
C VAL A 79 -12.12 2.20 -1.14
N SER A 80 -10.96 1.56 -1.33
CA SER A 80 -10.15 1.71 -2.54
C SER A 80 -10.91 1.25 -3.79
N THR A 81 -11.64 0.13 -3.72
CA THR A 81 -12.39 -0.40 -4.86
C THR A 81 -13.57 0.50 -5.20
N MET A 82 -14.32 0.97 -4.20
CA MET A 82 -15.46 1.86 -4.41
C MET A 82 -15.06 3.23 -4.97
N THR A 83 -13.88 3.73 -4.61
CA THR A 83 -13.40 5.04 -5.09
C THR A 83 -12.64 4.95 -6.40
N THR A 84 -11.72 3.99 -6.55
CA THR A 84 -10.83 3.88 -7.71
C THR A 84 -11.54 3.38 -8.96
N THR A 85 -12.51 2.47 -8.81
CA THR A 85 -13.24 1.88 -9.94
C THR A 85 -14.01 2.93 -10.75
N PRO A 86 -14.90 3.76 -10.15
CA PRO A 86 -15.57 4.81 -10.90
C PRO A 86 -14.58 5.87 -11.39
N LEU A 87 -13.57 6.21 -10.59
CA LEU A 87 -12.54 7.19 -10.99
C LEU A 87 -11.78 6.75 -12.24
N SER A 88 -11.55 5.45 -12.43
CA SER A 88 -10.81 4.92 -13.58
C SER A 88 -11.49 5.15 -14.93
N THR A 89 -12.83 5.20 -14.95
CA THR A 89 -13.66 5.34 -16.16
C THR A 89 -13.82 6.81 -16.58
N HIS A 90 -13.63 7.74 -15.65
CA HIS A 90 -13.73 9.18 -15.92
C HIS A 90 -12.37 9.77 -16.33
N THR A 91 -12.41 10.74 -17.24
CA THR A 91 -11.28 11.62 -17.51
C THR A 91 -11.35 12.81 -16.55
N ILE A 92 -10.25 13.05 -15.85
CA ILE A 92 -10.15 14.11 -14.85
C ILE A 92 -9.05 15.04 -15.31
N LEU A 93 -9.37 16.32 -15.52
CA LEU A 93 -8.40 17.34 -15.92
C LEU A 93 -7.60 16.99 -17.19
N GLY A 94 -8.21 16.25 -18.14
CA GLY A 94 -7.56 15.82 -19.39
C GLY A 94 -6.67 14.58 -19.27
N PHE A 95 -6.52 14.00 -18.07
CA PHE A 95 -5.78 12.76 -17.84
C PHE A 95 -6.73 11.58 -17.59
N TYR A 96 -6.27 10.36 -17.93
CA TYR A 96 -6.99 9.14 -17.58
C TYR A 96 -7.10 9.01 -16.06
N GLY A 97 -8.30 8.82 -15.53
CA GLY A 97 -8.54 8.85 -14.09
C GLY A 97 -7.81 7.76 -13.29
N TRP A 98 -7.39 6.66 -13.91
CA TRP A 98 -6.52 5.66 -13.27
C TRP A 98 -5.16 6.25 -12.83
N ARG A 99 -4.60 7.20 -13.59
CA ARG A 99 -3.32 7.86 -13.24
C ARG A 99 -3.47 8.72 -12.00
N VAL A 100 -4.56 9.50 -11.97
CA VAL A 100 -4.91 10.36 -10.83
C VAL A 100 -5.14 9.50 -9.58
N ALA A 101 -5.83 8.37 -9.72
CA ALA A 101 -6.03 7.42 -8.63
C ALA A 101 -4.69 6.90 -8.06
N PHE A 102 -3.75 6.46 -8.90
CA PHE A 102 -2.44 5.99 -8.43
C PHE A 102 -1.63 7.06 -7.73
N VAL A 103 -1.67 8.32 -8.21
CA VAL A 103 -0.97 9.42 -7.54
C VAL A 103 -1.58 9.72 -6.18
N ILE A 104 -2.92 9.82 -6.08
CA ILE A 104 -3.61 10.08 -4.80
C ILE A 104 -3.33 8.95 -3.80
N VAL A 105 -3.51 7.69 -4.21
CA VAL A 105 -3.28 6.53 -3.33
C VAL A 105 -1.81 6.45 -2.93
N GLY A 106 -0.89 6.71 -3.86
CA GLY A 106 0.54 6.71 -3.60
C GLY A 106 0.94 7.80 -2.58
N LEU A 107 0.41 9.02 -2.71
CA LEU A 107 0.65 10.11 -1.76
C LEU A 107 0.09 9.79 -0.38
N LEU A 108 -1.12 9.24 -0.29
CA LEU A 108 -1.67 8.77 0.99
C LEU A 108 -0.77 7.70 1.62
N GLY A 109 -0.27 6.75 0.82
CA GLY A 109 0.66 5.71 1.28
C GLY A 109 1.98 6.26 1.82
N VAL A 110 2.58 7.25 1.14
CA VAL A 110 3.79 7.93 1.63
C VAL A 110 3.53 8.66 2.93
N SER A 111 2.44 9.43 3.02
CA SER A 111 2.07 10.17 4.23
C SER A 111 1.90 9.24 5.43
N VAL A 112 1.18 8.13 5.26
CA VAL A 112 1.03 7.10 6.31
C VAL A 112 2.39 6.51 6.69
N GLY A 113 3.24 6.21 5.72
CA GLY A 113 4.58 5.70 5.97
C GLY A 113 5.46 6.66 6.78
N THR A 114 5.34 7.98 6.56
CA THR A 114 6.08 8.99 7.32
C THR A 114 5.53 9.24 8.73
N LEU A 115 4.25 8.94 8.97
CA LEU A 115 3.60 9.09 10.28
C LEU A 115 3.80 7.88 11.21
N ALA A 116 4.29 6.74 10.69
CA ALA A 116 4.42 5.46 11.37
C ALA A 116 5.76 5.25 12.10
#